data_AF-A0A932MD51-F1
#
_entry.id   AF-A0A932MD51-F1
#
_cell.length_a   1.000
_cell.length_b   1.000
_cell.length_c   1.000
_cell.angle_alpha   90.00
_cell.angle_beta   90.00
_cell.angle_gamma   90.00
#
_symmetry.space_group_name_H-M   'P 1'
#
loop_
_entity.id
_entity.type
_entity.pdbx_description
1 polymer ?
#
loop_
_entity_poly.entity_id
_entity_poly.type
_entity_poly.pdbx_seq_one_letter_code
_entity_poly.pdbx_strand_id
1 'polypeptide(L)'
;MDRTALLAALARTDSVRDARRLFSLLGYVPDDLPGDDATCLVARWEGFEVIASYSATPHDAARSLARKLATASRRALALACGPAELAIAAPRIGAPGITPLLIVPRAEPPALALQLLGELAPRRGHNGLAHALRVAELLSTERAGERFFRLFRAALERMAAFLPRQGGATDRRTAALIALTRVLFLYFVQAKGWLDGRPDYLRSLLDDALARRRDFHRDVLHPLFFGTLNRPPAERSRRLHLGRIPYLNGGLFEPHPVERRLGAVRFSNDLWRETFDGVFERFRFCVREADEVTAVAPDMLGRVFERVMDDGERHATGTFYTPESVVRQMVDAALEPGPPGAPCGGFGCWTPPRGPERSCSGPWRGSRESARPSSPRVTRPRAAACAGTSSGTTCSALT
;
A
#
# COMPACT_ATOMS: atom_id res chain seq x y z
N MET A 1 6.27 23.70 19.65
CA MET A 1 4.99 23.31 20.30
C MET A 1 5.18 21.90 20.84
N ASP A 2 4.77 21.63 22.07
CA ASP A 2 4.97 20.31 22.69
C ASP A 2 3.95 19.29 22.13
N ARG A 3 4.47 18.18 21.58
CA ARG A 3 3.67 17.07 21.01
C ARG A 3 2.73 16.46 22.07
N THR A 4 3.16 16.42 23.32
CA THR A 4 2.40 15.84 24.44
C THR A 4 1.16 16.68 24.75
N ALA A 5 1.32 18.01 24.77
CA ALA A 5 0.21 18.94 24.96
C ALA A 5 -0.83 18.85 23.83
N LEU A 6 -0.38 18.72 22.58
CA LEU A 6 -1.26 18.59 21.42
C LEU A 6 -2.07 17.29 21.44
N LEU A 7 -1.42 16.18 21.80
CA LEU A 7 -2.08 14.88 22.02
C LEU A 7 -3.18 14.98 23.08
N ALA A 8 -2.87 15.57 24.24
CA ALA A 8 -3.83 15.73 25.33
C ALA A 8 -5.00 16.65 24.96
N ALA A 9 -4.75 17.70 24.16
CA ALA A 9 -5.82 18.58 23.65
C ALA A 9 -6.73 17.86 22.65
N LEU A 10 -6.14 17.12 21.71
CA LEU A 10 -6.87 16.35 20.71
C LEU A 10 -7.76 15.27 21.35
N ALA A 11 -7.24 14.53 22.34
CA ALA A 11 -7.99 13.49 23.05
C ALA A 11 -9.23 14.02 23.80
N ARG A 12 -9.30 15.33 24.08
CA ARG A 12 -10.42 15.99 24.75
C ARG A 12 -11.33 16.75 23.79
N THR A 13 -11.11 16.64 22.48
CA THR A 13 -11.86 17.36 21.47
C THR A 13 -13.04 16.53 20.97
N ASP A 14 -14.08 16.39 21.79
CA ASP A 14 -15.26 15.54 21.47
C ASP A 14 -16.39 16.34 20.80
N SER A 15 -16.40 17.65 21.01
CA SER A 15 -17.39 18.55 20.44
C SER A 15 -16.75 19.72 19.68
N VAL A 16 -17.58 20.42 18.90
CA VAL A 16 -17.20 21.70 18.25
C VAL A 16 -16.72 22.73 19.29
N ARG A 17 -17.28 22.70 20.51
CA ARG A 17 -16.89 23.60 21.59
C ARG A 17 -15.50 23.28 22.11
N ASP A 18 -15.13 22.01 22.19
CA ASP A 18 -13.80 21.59 22.65
C ASP A 18 -12.71 21.92 21.63
N ALA A 19 -13.06 21.99 20.34
CA ALA A 19 -12.14 22.42 19.29
C ALA A 19 -11.60 23.84 19.53
N ARG A 20 -12.34 24.69 20.27
CA ARG A 20 -11.87 26.02 20.68
C ARG A 20 -10.59 25.93 21.51
N ARG A 21 -10.49 24.95 22.40
CA ARG A 21 -9.31 24.71 23.24
C ARG A 21 -8.12 24.24 22.41
N LEU A 22 -8.37 23.34 21.45
CA LEU A 22 -7.33 22.87 20.53
C LEU A 22 -6.74 24.02 19.72
N PHE A 23 -7.59 24.86 19.11
CA PHE A 23 -7.12 26.00 18.30
C PHE A 23 -6.53 27.14 19.16
N SER A 24 -6.98 27.31 20.40
CA SER A 24 -6.33 28.20 21.36
C SER A 24 -4.89 27.75 21.67
N LEU A 25 -4.66 26.44 21.85
CA LEU A 25 -3.30 25.88 22.01
C LEU A 25 -2.42 26.12 20.78
N LEU A 26 -3.01 26.10 19.58
CA LEU A 26 -2.32 26.41 18.32
C LEU A 26 -2.02 27.92 18.14
N GLY A 27 -2.47 28.79 19.05
CA GLY A 27 -2.22 30.23 19.01
C GLY A 27 -3.29 31.05 18.29
N TYR A 28 -4.48 30.50 18.09
CA TYR A 28 -5.64 31.25 17.62
C TYR A 28 -6.40 31.87 18.80
N VAL A 29 -7.13 32.95 18.54
CA VAL A 29 -8.03 33.57 19.52
C VAL A 29 -9.38 32.85 19.48
N PRO A 30 -9.85 32.21 20.56
CA PRO A 30 -11.14 31.52 20.56
C PRO A 30 -12.29 32.53 20.38
N ASP A 31 -13.36 32.11 19.72
CA ASP A 31 -14.58 32.91 19.59
C ASP A 31 -15.66 32.36 20.54
N ASP A 32 -16.14 33.21 21.45
CA ASP A 32 -17.07 32.82 22.52
C ASP A 32 -18.54 33.07 22.18
N LEU A 33 -18.84 33.51 20.95
CA LEU A 33 -20.22 33.77 20.55
C LEU A 33 -21.04 32.46 20.51
N PRO A 34 -22.32 32.50 20.93
CA PRO A 34 -23.24 31.39 20.76
C PRO A 34 -23.50 31.19 19.26
N GLY A 35 -22.93 30.12 18.71
CA GLY A 35 -23.19 29.70 17.32
C GLY A 35 -24.36 28.75 17.24
N ASP A 36 -25.02 28.73 16.09
CA ASP A 36 -26.09 27.79 15.74
C ASP A 36 -25.55 26.34 15.73
N ASP A 37 -26.38 25.36 16.10
CA ASP A 37 -25.95 23.98 16.42
C ASP A 37 -25.26 23.23 15.26
N ALA A 38 -25.42 23.71 14.02
CA ALA A 38 -24.89 23.05 12.83
C ALA A 38 -23.47 23.49 12.41
N THR A 39 -23.11 24.77 12.57
CA THR A 39 -21.81 25.32 12.15
C THR A 39 -21.44 26.51 13.01
N CYS A 40 -20.30 26.43 13.71
CA CYS A 40 -19.87 27.44 14.67
C CYS A 40 -18.49 28.00 14.29
N LEU A 41 -18.31 29.30 14.50
CA LEU A 41 -16.99 29.90 14.52
C LEU A 41 -16.27 29.49 15.81
N VAL A 42 -15.10 28.89 15.67
CA VAL A 42 -14.33 28.31 16.78
C VAL A 42 -13.21 29.23 17.21
N ALA A 43 -12.50 29.81 16.24
CA ALA A 43 -11.36 30.67 16.52
C ALA A 43 -11.07 31.63 15.36
N ARG A 44 -10.29 32.67 15.66
CA ARG A 44 -9.87 33.72 14.73
C ARG A 44 -8.39 34.03 14.89
N TRP A 45 -7.77 34.48 13.80
CA TRP A 45 -6.43 35.04 13.82
C TRP A 45 -6.24 35.98 12.63
N GLU A 46 -5.98 37.27 12.86
CA GLU A 46 -5.68 38.28 11.80
C GLU A 46 -6.65 38.24 10.60
N GLY A 47 -7.95 38.09 10.86
CA GLY A 47 -8.98 37.99 9.81
C GLY A 47 -9.02 36.67 9.04
N PHE A 48 -8.36 35.62 9.56
CA PHE A 48 -8.54 34.22 9.22
C PHE A 48 -9.43 33.53 10.26
N GLU A 49 -10.38 32.72 9.80
CA GLU A 49 -11.42 32.13 10.65
C GLU A 49 -11.36 30.60 10.67
N VAL A 50 -11.58 29.99 11.82
CA VAL A 50 -11.72 28.53 11.96
C VAL A 50 -13.18 28.22 12.22
N ILE A 51 -13.82 27.54 11.28
CA ILE A 51 -15.25 27.25 11.32
C ILE A 51 -15.41 25.75 11.42
N ALA A 52 -16.19 25.31 12.41
CA ALA A 52 -16.38 23.90 12.68
C ALA A 52 -17.83 23.47 12.64
N SER A 53 -18.05 22.21 12.25
CA SER A 53 -19.33 21.51 12.41
C SER A 53 -19.13 20.17 13.09
N TYR A 54 -20.20 19.62 13.65
CA TYR A 54 -20.23 18.22 14.08
C TYR A 54 -20.89 17.37 13.00
N SER A 55 -20.36 16.17 12.75
CA SER A 55 -20.96 15.22 11.80
C SER A 55 -20.49 13.79 12.05
N ALA A 56 -21.38 12.82 11.84
CA ALA A 56 -21.00 11.41 11.81
C ALA A 56 -20.08 11.05 10.64
N THR A 57 -20.07 11.87 9.57
CA THR A 57 -19.19 11.73 8.39
C THR A 57 -18.29 12.98 8.25
N PRO A 58 -17.30 13.15 9.16
CA PRO A 58 -16.50 14.37 9.25
C PRO A 58 -15.77 14.69 7.93
N HIS A 59 -15.39 13.68 7.16
CA HIS A 59 -14.69 13.86 5.88
C HIS A 59 -15.48 14.68 4.87
N ASP A 60 -16.76 14.32 4.66
CA ASP A 60 -17.61 14.98 3.67
C ASP A 60 -18.12 16.32 4.19
N ALA A 61 -18.37 16.41 5.49
CA ALA A 61 -18.74 17.65 6.16
C ALA A 61 -17.65 18.73 6.00
N ALA A 62 -16.39 18.40 6.28
CA ALA A 62 -15.27 19.33 6.13
C ALA A 62 -15.10 19.79 4.67
N ARG A 63 -15.20 18.89 3.69
CA ARG A 63 -15.14 19.26 2.26
C ARG A 63 -16.32 20.12 1.82
N SER A 64 -17.52 19.78 2.26
CA SER A 64 -18.74 20.56 1.96
C SER A 64 -18.60 21.98 2.51
N LEU A 65 -18.15 22.11 3.76
CA LEU A 65 -17.91 23.39 4.40
C LEU A 65 -16.80 24.18 3.69
N ALA A 66 -15.65 23.57 3.39
CA ALA A 66 -14.57 24.24 2.66
C ALA A 66 -14.99 24.73 1.27
N ARG A 67 -15.85 23.97 0.55
CA ARG A 67 -16.43 24.41 -0.73
C ARG A 67 -17.33 25.63 -0.56
N LYS A 68 -18.22 25.64 0.44
CA LYS A 68 -19.08 26.81 0.76
C LYS A 68 -18.25 28.04 1.10
N LEU A 69 -17.16 27.86 1.85
CA LEU A 69 -16.24 28.94 2.20
C LEU A 69 -15.45 29.47 0.99
N ALA A 70 -15.08 28.58 0.06
CA ALA A 70 -14.41 28.95 -1.18
C ALA A 70 -15.33 29.79 -2.10
N THR A 71 -16.61 29.39 -2.24
CA THR A 71 -17.60 30.17 -3.01
C THR A 71 -17.87 31.55 -2.41
N ALA A 72 -17.73 31.68 -1.09
CA ALA A 72 -17.87 32.94 -0.37
C ALA A 72 -16.55 33.74 -0.29
N SER A 73 -15.47 33.27 -0.92
CA SER A 73 -14.13 33.88 -0.86
C SER A 73 -13.63 34.17 0.57
N ARG A 74 -14.01 33.31 1.52
CA ARG A 74 -13.62 33.47 2.93
C ARG A 74 -12.23 32.90 3.17
N ARG A 75 -11.39 33.67 3.87
CA ARG A 75 -10.12 33.20 4.41
C ARG A 75 -10.39 32.40 5.68
N ALA A 76 -10.60 31.11 5.52
CA ALA A 76 -11.02 30.28 6.64
C ALA A 76 -10.44 28.86 6.58
N LEU A 77 -10.59 28.14 7.67
CA LEU A 77 -10.33 26.71 7.81
C LEU A 77 -11.66 26.02 8.14
N ALA A 78 -12.00 24.99 7.39
CA ALA A 78 -13.13 24.13 7.71
C ALA A 78 -12.67 22.98 8.60
N LEU A 79 -13.33 22.81 9.74
CA LEU A 79 -13.15 21.70 10.66
C LEU A 79 -14.46 20.90 10.74
N ALA A 80 -14.38 19.58 10.74
CA ALA A 80 -15.50 18.72 11.11
C ALA A 80 -15.07 17.79 12.24
N CYS A 81 -15.82 17.84 13.34
CA CYS A 81 -15.62 16.97 14.49
C CYS A 81 -16.51 15.74 14.33
N GLY A 82 -15.89 14.55 14.27
CA GLY A 82 -16.60 13.28 14.27
C GLY A 82 -16.54 12.58 15.62
N PRO A 83 -17.05 11.33 15.71
CA PRO A 83 -17.01 10.51 16.93
C PRO A 83 -15.66 9.83 17.20
N ALA A 84 -14.77 9.72 16.20
CA ALA A 84 -13.44 9.11 16.38
C ALA A 84 -12.27 9.98 15.89
N GLU A 85 -12.55 10.99 15.05
CA GLU A 85 -11.53 11.73 14.32
C GLU A 85 -11.96 13.17 14.02
N LEU A 86 -10.98 14.01 13.70
CA LEU A 86 -11.16 15.35 13.18
C LEU A 86 -10.79 15.39 11.70
N ALA A 87 -11.60 16.08 10.89
CA ALA A 87 -11.29 16.35 9.49
C ALA A 87 -11.10 17.85 9.27
N ILE A 88 -9.99 18.24 8.64
CA ILE A 88 -9.61 19.63 8.45
C ILE A 88 -9.37 19.89 6.96
N ALA A 89 -9.96 20.96 6.42
CA ALA A 89 -9.86 21.34 5.01
C ALA A 89 -9.70 22.85 4.82
N ALA A 90 -8.88 23.26 3.85
CA ALA A 90 -8.79 24.66 3.43
C ALA A 90 -9.66 24.92 2.18
N PRO A 91 -10.33 26.08 2.07
CA PRO A 91 -10.99 26.55 0.86
C PRO A 91 -10.01 26.63 -0.32
N ARG A 92 -10.42 26.13 -1.49
CA ARG A 92 -9.68 26.30 -2.75
C ARG A 92 -10.39 27.32 -3.63
N ILE A 93 -9.83 28.52 -3.72
CA ILE A 93 -10.38 29.60 -4.53
C ILE A 93 -9.86 29.44 -5.97
N GLY A 94 -10.76 29.35 -6.95
CA GLY A 94 -10.41 29.37 -8.38
C GLY A 94 -9.69 28.12 -8.92
N ALA A 95 -9.61 27.02 -8.16
CA ALA A 95 -8.97 25.78 -8.61
C ALA A 95 -9.98 24.63 -8.67
N PRO A 96 -10.18 23.97 -9.83
CA PRO A 96 -10.99 22.75 -9.92
C PRO A 96 -10.27 21.58 -9.22
N GLY A 97 -11.04 20.67 -8.61
CA GLY A 97 -10.51 19.44 -7.99
C GLY A 97 -11.10 19.10 -6.63
N ILE A 98 -10.61 18.01 -6.04
CA ILE A 98 -11.03 17.54 -4.71
C ILE A 98 -10.35 18.41 -3.65
N THR A 99 -11.12 18.93 -2.69
CA THR A 99 -10.57 19.67 -1.54
C THR A 99 -9.73 18.72 -0.67
N PRO A 100 -8.42 18.99 -0.49
CA PRO A 100 -7.55 18.20 0.37
C PRO A 100 -8.02 18.21 1.82
N LEU A 101 -7.68 17.15 2.54
CA LEU A 101 -8.18 16.88 3.87
C LEU A 101 -7.05 16.35 4.76
N LEU A 102 -6.86 16.97 5.92
CA LEU A 102 -6.07 16.41 7.02
C LEU A 102 -7.02 15.67 7.96
N ILE A 103 -6.76 14.38 8.16
CA ILE A 103 -7.48 13.55 9.12
C ILE A 103 -6.61 13.33 10.33
N VAL A 104 -7.19 13.56 11.51
CA VAL A 104 -6.52 13.40 12.79
C VAL A 104 -7.37 12.49 13.68
N PRO A 105 -7.05 11.19 13.76
CA PRO A 105 -7.68 10.25 14.69
C PRO A 105 -7.45 10.67 16.15
N ARG A 106 -8.44 10.51 17.03
CA ARG A 106 -8.30 10.92 18.45
C ARG A 106 -7.51 9.94 19.31
N ALA A 107 -7.69 8.64 19.09
CA ALA A 107 -7.08 7.61 19.94
C ALA A 107 -5.57 7.43 19.67
N GLU A 108 -5.20 7.24 18.40
CA GLU A 108 -3.82 6.98 17.97
C GLU A 108 -3.46 7.81 16.74
N PRO A 109 -3.30 9.14 16.88
CA PRO A 109 -2.96 10.00 15.75
C PRO A 109 -1.55 9.72 15.22
N PRO A 110 -1.37 9.57 13.90
CA PRO A 110 -0.06 9.46 13.27
C PRO A 110 0.84 10.64 13.62
N ALA A 111 2.14 10.39 13.78
CA ALA A 111 3.12 11.43 14.15
C ALA A 111 3.11 12.61 13.17
N LEU A 112 2.89 12.34 11.88
CA LEU A 112 2.83 13.37 10.85
C LEU A 112 1.50 14.12 10.83
N ALA A 113 0.37 13.46 11.16
CA ALA A 113 -0.90 14.17 11.33
C ALA A 113 -0.83 15.18 12.49
N LEU A 114 -0.17 14.79 13.60
CA LEU A 114 0.12 15.71 14.71
C LEU A 114 1.08 16.83 14.32
N GLN A 115 2.11 16.51 13.53
CA GLN A 115 3.04 17.53 13.04
C GLN A 115 2.30 18.54 12.15
N LEU A 116 1.52 18.08 11.17
CA LEU A 116 0.72 18.94 10.28
C LEU A 116 -0.30 19.76 11.07
N LEU A 117 -0.98 19.17 12.06
CA LEU A 117 -1.87 19.87 12.97
C LEU A 117 -1.14 20.96 13.75
N GLY A 118 0.06 20.67 14.27
CA GLY A 118 0.91 21.67 14.92
C GLY A 118 1.38 22.76 13.96
N GLU A 119 1.66 22.41 12.70
CA GLU A 119 2.03 23.37 11.67
C GLU A 119 0.87 24.29 11.26
N LEU A 120 -0.38 23.99 11.59
CA LEU A 120 -1.49 24.94 11.41
C LEU A 120 -1.38 26.16 12.32
N ALA A 121 -0.50 26.18 13.33
CA ALA A 121 -0.28 27.33 14.18
C ALA A 121 0.14 28.58 13.38
N PRO A 122 -0.38 29.78 13.70
CA PRO A 122 0.04 31.00 13.03
C PRO A 122 1.52 31.33 13.27
N ARG A 123 2.16 31.94 12.27
CA ARG A 123 3.57 32.36 12.34
C ARG A 123 3.67 33.88 12.57
N ARG A 124 4.71 34.29 13.30
CA ARG A 124 5.02 35.71 13.50
C ARG A 124 5.33 36.38 12.15
N GLY A 125 4.79 37.58 11.93
CA GLY A 125 5.00 38.37 10.72
C GLY A 125 4.11 37.99 9.52
N HIS A 126 3.24 36.99 9.63
CA HIS A 126 2.23 36.70 8.62
C HIS A 126 0.99 37.58 8.84
N ASN A 127 0.27 37.89 7.75
CA ASN A 127 -1.10 38.40 7.80
C ASN A 127 -2.10 37.26 7.49
N GLY A 128 -3.39 37.50 7.67
CA GLY A 128 -4.43 36.47 7.46
C GLY A 128 -4.42 35.83 6.07
N LEU A 129 -4.05 36.56 5.01
CA LEU A 129 -3.95 36.01 3.65
C LEU A 129 -2.72 35.12 3.50
N ALA A 130 -1.55 35.57 3.94
CA ALA A 130 -0.31 34.78 3.90
C ALA A 130 -0.45 33.48 4.71
N HIS A 131 -1.14 33.54 5.85
CA HIS A 131 -1.47 32.35 6.64
C HIS A 131 -2.47 31.45 5.92
N ALA A 132 -3.51 31.99 5.28
CA ALA A 132 -4.46 31.20 4.49
C ALA A 132 -3.78 30.44 3.35
N LEU A 133 -2.89 31.09 2.60
CA LEU A 133 -2.14 30.45 1.51
C LEU A 133 -1.23 29.33 2.03
N ARG A 134 -0.52 29.57 3.14
CA ARG A 134 0.34 28.56 3.77
C ARG A 134 -0.46 27.37 4.29
N VAL A 135 -1.59 27.60 4.95
CA VAL A 135 -2.47 26.53 5.42
C VAL A 135 -3.05 25.75 4.24
N ALA A 136 -3.45 26.44 3.17
CA ALA A 136 -3.89 25.80 1.94
C ALA A 136 -2.77 24.95 1.31
N GLU A 137 -1.53 25.42 1.28
CA GLU A 137 -0.37 24.66 0.81
C GLU A 137 -0.06 23.45 1.70
N LEU A 138 -0.07 23.63 3.02
CA LEU A 138 0.14 22.58 4.02
C LEU A 138 -0.90 21.47 3.90
N LEU A 139 -2.17 21.82 3.70
CA LEU A 139 -3.24 20.85 3.50
C LEU A 139 -3.28 20.32 2.07
N SER A 140 -2.80 21.11 1.11
CA SER A 140 -2.56 20.70 -0.28
C SER A 140 -1.26 19.93 -0.45
N THR A 141 -0.61 19.49 0.65
CA THR A 141 0.44 18.49 0.58
C THR A 141 -0.14 17.32 -0.20
N GLU A 142 0.30 17.21 -1.44
CA GLU A 142 -0.08 16.20 -2.40
C GLU A 142 -0.13 14.86 -1.68
N ARG A 143 -1.25 14.12 -1.79
CA ARG A 143 -1.38 12.81 -1.14
C ARG A 143 -0.08 12.05 -1.38
N ALA A 144 0.52 11.46 -0.34
CA ALA A 144 1.83 10.78 -0.48
C ALA A 144 1.85 9.85 -1.70
N GLY A 145 0.72 9.22 -1.97
CA GLY A 145 0.45 8.49 -3.19
C GLY A 145 0.59 9.25 -4.52
N GLU A 146 -0.03 10.42 -4.69
CA GLU A 146 0.06 11.21 -5.93
C GLU A 146 1.49 11.66 -6.21
N ARG A 147 2.21 12.09 -5.17
CA ARG A 147 3.64 12.42 -5.25
C ARG A 147 4.48 11.19 -5.58
N PHE A 148 4.21 10.07 -4.92
CA PHE A 148 4.86 8.80 -5.20
C PHE A 148 4.65 8.40 -6.67
N PHE A 149 3.42 8.52 -7.19
CA PHE A 149 3.12 8.19 -8.58
C PHE A 149 3.94 9.03 -9.58
N ARG A 150 4.05 10.34 -9.35
CA ARG A 150 4.87 11.21 -10.22
C ARG A 150 6.34 10.78 -10.22
N LEU A 151 6.91 10.53 -9.05
CA LEU A 151 8.30 10.10 -8.90
C LEU A 151 8.53 8.69 -9.47
N PHE A 152 7.59 7.77 -9.26
CA PHE A 152 7.61 6.42 -9.80
C PHE A 152 7.58 6.43 -11.33
N ARG A 153 6.70 7.23 -11.94
CA ARG A 153 6.65 7.38 -13.40
C ARG A 153 7.95 7.96 -13.95
N ALA A 154 8.54 8.96 -13.30
CA ALA A 154 9.82 9.50 -13.72
C ALA A 154 10.95 8.46 -13.65
N ALA A 155 10.98 7.62 -12.60
CA ALA A 155 11.94 6.53 -12.49
C ALA A 155 11.71 5.45 -13.56
N LEU A 156 10.45 5.11 -13.86
CA LEU A 156 10.08 4.19 -14.94
C LEU A 156 10.63 4.63 -16.29
N GLU A 157 10.35 5.87 -16.71
CA GLU A 157 10.83 6.37 -18.00
C GLU A 157 12.37 6.37 -18.06
N ARG A 158 13.01 6.74 -16.95
CA ARG A 158 14.47 6.74 -16.83
C ARG A 158 15.03 5.34 -17.00
N MET A 159 14.57 4.37 -16.23
CA MET A 159 15.02 2.97 -16.32
C MET A 159 14.79 2.39 -17.72
N ALA A 160 13.64 2.67 -18.34
CA ALA A 160 13.35 2.23 -19.70
C ALA A 160 14.29 2.83 -20.75
N ALA A 161 14.73 4.08 -20.56
CA ALA A 161 15.66 4.77 -21.46
C ALA A 161 17.09 4.20 -21.41
N PHE A 162 17.50 3.62 -20.28
CA PHE A 162 18.83 3.01 -20.12
C PHE A 162 18.93 1.56 -20.63
N LEU A 163 17.80 0.92 -20.97
CA LEU A 163 17.83 -0.42 -21.56
C LEU A 163 18.31 -0.39 -23.02
N PRO A 164 18.98 -1.46 -23.50
CA PRO A 164 19.47 -1.54 -24.88
C PRO A 164 18.38 -1.28 -25.92
N ARG A 165 18.68 -0.45 -26.92
CA ARG A 165 17.72 -0.05 -27.97
C ARG A 165 17.30 -1.16 -28.93
N GLN A 166 17.91 -2.35 -28.82
CA GLN A 166 17.64 -3.51 -29.67
C GLN A 166 16.22 -4.07 -29.52
N GLY A 167 15.53 -3.78 -28.40
CA GLY A 167 14.12 -4.09 -28.21
C GLY A 167 13.19 -2.92 -28.50
N GLY A 168 11.91 -3.20 -28.79
CA GLY A 168 10.88 -2.17 -28.98
C GLY A 168 10.75 -1.25 -27.76
N ALA A 169 10.38 0.02 -27.98
CA ALA A 169 10.23 1.00 -26.89
C ALA A 169 9.21 0.54 -25.83
N THR A 170 8.12 -0.08 -26.27
CA THR A 170 7.10 -0.70 -25.42
C THR A 170 7.69 -1.81 -24.55
N ASP A 171 8.43 -2.75 -25.14
CA ASP A 171 9.05 -3.85 -24.38
C ASP A 171 10.02 -3.31 -23.31
N ARG A 172 10.84 -2.29 -23.62
CA ARG A 172 11.75 -1.69 -22.62
C ARG A 172 10.99 -1.03 -21.46
N ARG A 173 9.92 -0.30 -21.77
CA ARG A 173 9.02 0.29 -20.76
C ARG A 173 8.40 -0.80 -19.89
N THR A 174 7.88 -1.85 -20.49
CA THR A 174 7.27 -2.98 -19.79
C THR A 174 8.27 -3.69 -18.89
N ALA A 175 9.51 -3.91 -19.34
CA ALA A 175 10.56 -4.51 -18.51
C ALA A 175 10.92 -3.65 -17.28
N ALA A 176 11.05 -2.34 -17.47
CA ALA A 176 11.27 -1.41 -16.36
C ALA A 176 10.09 -1.38 -15.37
N LEU A 177 8.85 -1.42 -15.90
CA LEU A 177 7.64 -1.47 -15.08
C LEU A 177 7.58 -2.74 -14.22
N ILE A 178 7.88 -3.90 -14.80
CA ILE A 178 7.91 -5.18 -14.09
C ILE A 178 8.96 -5.16 -12.97
N ALA A 179 10.15 -4.64 -13.24
CA ALA A 179 11.21 -4.54 -12.23
C ALA A 179 10.81 -3.62 -11.07
N LEU A 180 10.29 -2.43 -11.38
CA LEU A 180 9.85 -1.46 -10.38
C LEU A 180 8.65 -1.94 -9.55
N THR A 181 7.70 -2.62 -10.18
CA THR A 181 6.49 -3.13 -9.51
C THR A 181 6.80 -4.31 -8.59
N ARG A 182 7.73 -5.20 -8.97
CA ARG A 182 8.24 -6.25 -8.07
C ARG A 182 8.89 -5.66 -6.82
N VAL A 183 9.74 -4.63 -6.99
CA VAL A 183 10.36 -3.94 -5.85
C VAL A 183 9.32 -3.23 -4.99
N LEU A 184 8.41 -2.48 -5.62
CA LEU A 184 7.30 -1.81 -4.94
C LEU A 184 6.46 -2.77 -4.09
N PHE A 185 6.10 -3.92 -4.65
CA PHE A 185 5.38 -4.96 -3.92
C PHE A 185 6.18 -5.45 -2.70
N LEU A 186 7.49 -5.62 -2.84
CA LEU A 186 8.35 -6.01 -1.72
C LEU A 186 8.43 -4.94 -0.62
N TYR A 187 8.30 -3.64 -0.92
CA TYR A 187 8.16 -2.61 0.11
C TYR A 187 6.87 -2.79 0.95
N PHE A 188 5.76 -3.24 0.35
CA PHE A 188 4.56 -3.58 1.11
C PHE A 188 4.75 -4.86 1.95
N VAL A 189 5.44 -5.86 1.41
CA VAL A 189 5.75 -7.11 2.13
C VAL A 189 6.71 -6.85 3.30
N GLN A 190 7.71 -5.98 3.11
CA GLN A 190 8.63 -5.61 4.19
C GLN A 190 7.94 -4.77 5.26
N ALA A 191 6.97 -3.90 4.88
CA ALA A 191 6.15 -3.17 5.83
C ALA A 191 5.27 -4.09 6.70
N LYS A 192 4.88 -5.28 6.20
CA LYS A 192 4.25 -6.34 6.99
C LYS A 192 5.22 -7.09 7.92
N GLY A 193 6.52 -6.83 7.84
CA GLY A 193 7.56 -7.57 8.56
C GLY A 193 7.88 -8.95 7.98
N TRP A 194 7.44 -9.26 6.75
CA TRP A 194 7.59 -10.59 6.15
C TRP A 194 8.95 -10.82 5.49
N LEU A 195 9.79 -9.79 5.37
CA LEU A 195 11.17 -9.93 4.88
C LEU A 195 12.13 -9.98 6.07
N ASP A 196 12.20 -11.16 6.70
CA ASP A 196 13.08 -11.42 7.85
C ASP A 196 12.83 -10.52 9.08
N GLY A 197 11.63 -9.93 9.20
CA GLY A 197 11.29 -8.98 10.26
C GLY A 197 11.95 -7.61 10.11
N ARG A 198 12.59 -7.33 8.98
CA ARG A 198 13.38 -6.12 8.77
C ARG A 198 12.61 -5.04 8.01
N PRO A 199 12.39 -3.84 8.59
CA PRO A 199 11.70 -2.75 7.91
C PRO A 199 12.54 -2.07 6.81
N ASP A 200 13.86 -2.26 6.84
CA ASP A 200 14.85 -1.69 5.93
C ASP A 200 15.44 -2.74 4.96
N TYR A 201 14.79 -3.90 4.83
CA TYR A 201 15.35 -5.10 4.20
C TYR A 201 15.96 -4.84 2.80
N LEU A 202 15.18 -4.27 1.89
CA LEU A 202 15.63 -4.02 0.51
C LEU A 202 16.75 -2.99 0.44
N ARG A 203 16.68 -1.94 1.29
CA ARG A 203 17.70 -0.91 1.37
C ARG A 203 19.04 -1.49 1.81
N SER A 204 19.01 -2.28 2.87
CA SER A 204 20.19 -2.95 3.38
C SER A 204 20.80 -3.94 2.37
N LEU A 205 19.97 -4.67 1.62
CA LEU A 205 20.47 -5.52 0.53
C LEU A 205 21.20 -4.73 -0.56
N LEU A 206 20.68 -3.54 -0.90
CA LEU A 206 21.32 -2.66 -1.87
C LEU A 206 22.66 -2.15 -1.34
N ASP A 207 22.70 -1.64 -0.11
CA ASP A 207 23.95 -1.16 0.51
C ASP A 207 24.99 -2.28 0.62
N ASP A 208 24.57 -3.48 1.01
CA ASP A 208 25.41 -4.68 1.08
C ASP A 208 26.00 -5.08 -0.27
N ALA A 209 25.20 -4.99 -1.35
CA ALA A 209 25.66 -5.28 -2.70
C ALA A 209 26.70 -4.25 -3.16
N LEU A 210 26.46 -2.97 -2.88
CA LEU A 210 27.35 -1.87 -3.24
C LEU A 210 28.67 -1.94 -2.49
N ALA A 211 28.63 -2.20 -1.18
CA ALA A 211 29.82 -2.41 -0.35
C ALA A 211 30.69 -3.57 -0.86
N ARG A 212 30.05 -4.65 -1.33
CA ARG A 212 30.73 -5.84 -1.87
C ARG A 212 31.02 -5.77 -3.38
N ARG A 213 30.72 -4.64 -4.04
CA ARG A 213 30.85 -4.45 -5.49
C ARG A 213 30.16 -5.54 -6.32
N ARG A 214 29.00 -6.01 -5.86
CA ARG A 214 28.15 -6.99 -6.56
C ARG A 214 27.11 -6.28 -7.41
N ASP A 215 26.64 -6.94 -8.47
CA ASP A 215 25.54 -6.42 -9.29
C ASP A 215 24.23 -6.65 -8.53
N PHE A 216 23.61 -5.57 -8.04
CA PHE A 216 22.41 -5.67 -7.22
C PHE A 216 21.26 -6.33 -7.98
N HIS A 217 21.10 -6.02 -9.26
CA HIS A 217 19.99 -6.56 -10.05
C HIS A 217 20.17 -8.07 -10.30
N ARG A 218 21.34 -8.47 -10.80
CA ARG A 218 21.65 -9.85 -11.19
C ARG A 218 21.94 -10.74 -9.99
N ASP A 219 22.70 -10.26 -9.03
CA ASP A 219 23.24 -11.09 -7.94
C ASP A 219 22.35 -11.10 -6.70
N VAL A 220 21.40 -10.17 -6.58
CA VAL A 220 20.54 -10.03 -5.40
C VAL A 220 19.05 -10.08 -5.78
N LEU A 221 18.57 -9.18 -6.64
CA LEU A 221 17.15 -9.14 -7.00
C LEU A 221 16.71 -10.37 -7.80
N HIS A 222 17.49 -10.81 -8.79
CA HIS A 222 17.12 -11.96 -9.62
C HIS A 222 17.00 -13.26 -8.80
N PRO A 223 17.95 -13.62 -7.90
CA PRO A 223 17.78 -14.78 -7.01
C PRO A 223 16.68 -14.59 -5.95
N LEU A 224 16.42 -13.35 -5.51
CA LEU A 224 15.32 -13.05 -4.61
C LEU A 224 13.97 -13.32 -5.29
N PHE A 225 13.75 -12.80 -6.49
CA PHE A 225 12.51 -12.99 -7.26
C PHE A 225 12.30 -14.46 -7.64
N PHE A 226 13.24 -15.05 -8.38
CA PHE A 226 13.02 -16.35 -9.04
C PHE A 226 13.51 -17.54 -8.20
N GLY A 227 14.47 -17.32 -7.30
CA GLY A 227 15.05 -18.36 -6.47
C GLY A 227 14.44 -18.49 -5.08
N THR A 228 13.73 -17.46 -4.60
CA THR A 228 13.21 -17.41 -3.23
C THR A 228 11.70 -17.16 -3.20
N LEU A 229 11.22 -16.04 -3.75
CA LEU A 229 9.81 -15.66 -3.70
C LEU A 229 8.93 -16.55 -4.59
N ASN A 230 9.49 -17.01 -5.71
CA ASN A 230 8.87 -17.95 -6.63
C ASN A 230 9.24 -19.43 -6.38
N ARG A 231 9.80 -19.77 -5.21
CA ARG A 231 10.09 -21.18 -4.87
C ARG A 231 9.71 -21.55 -3.43
N PRO A 232 9.09 -22.72 -3.22
CA PRO A 232 8.86 -23.24 -1.87
C PRO A 232 10.17 -23.36 -1.09
N PRO A 233 10.17 -23.15 0.25
CA PRO A 233 11.40 -23.22 1.07
C PRO A 233 12.22 -24.50 0.89
N ALA A 234 11.58 -25.63 0.62
CA ALA A 234 12.23 -26.92 0.40
C ALA A 234 13.06 -26.99 -0.90
N GLU A 235 12.73 -26.17 -1.90
CA GLU A 235 13.35 -26.16 -3.24
C GLU A 235 14.37 -25.03 -3.43
N ARG A 236 14.58 -24.22 -2.39
CA ARG A 236 15.50 -23.08 -2.43
C ARG A 236 16.94 -23.56 -2.36
N SER A 237 17.82 -22.89 -3.12
CA SER A 237 19.24 -23.15 -3.05
C SER A 237 19.78 -22.81 -1.67
N ARG A 238 20.53 -23.72 -1.05
CA ARG A 238 21.20 -23.51 0.25
C ARG A 238 22.23 -22.37 0.24
N ARG A 239 22.67 -21.93 -0.95
CA ARG A 239 23.63 -20.83 -1.14
C ARG A 239 22.96 -19.44 -1.05
N LEU A 240 21.63 -19.37 -1.05
CA LEU A 240 20.89 -18.12 -0.92
C LEU A 240 20.61 -17.84 0.56
N HIS A 241 21.40 -16.94 1.15
CA HIS A 241 21.21 -16.48 2.52
C HIS A 241 20.49 -15.12 2.51
N LEU A 242 19.17 -15.17 2.32
CA LEU A 242 18.29 -13.99 2.27
C LEU A 242 17.34 -13.91 3.49
N GLY A 243 17.59 -14.72 4.52
CA GLY A 243 16.75 -14.74 5.73
C GLY A 243 15.41 -15.46 5.55
N ARG A 244 14.48 -15.22 6.48
CA ARG A 244 13.14 -15.84 6.51
C ARG A 244 12.18 -15.07 5.61
N ILE A 245 11.99 -15.59 4.38
CA ILE A 245 11.11 -14.99 3.37
C ILE A 245 10.00 -15.97 2.99
N PRO A 246 8.72 -15.55 2.95
CA PRO A 246 7.61 -16.42 2.54
C PRO A 246 7.68 -16.79 1.06
N TYR A 247 6.93 -17.82 0.69
CA TYR A 247 6.70 -18.18 -0.72
C TYR A 247 5.40 -17.50 -1.18
N LEU A 248 5.41 -16.88 -2.36
CA LEU A 248 4.31 -16.04 -2.86
C LEU A 248 3.71 -16.51 -4.20
N ASN A 249 3.83 -17.81 -4.52
CA ASN A 249 3.05 -18.47 -5.59
C ASN A 249 3.11 -17.84 -6.99
N GLY A 250 4.30 -17.46 -7.46
CA GLY A 250 4.55 -17.36 -8.91
C GLY A 250 4.07 -16.11 -9.64
N GLY A 251 2.87 -15.58 -9.43
CA GLY A 251 2.30 -14.53 -10.30
C GLY A 251 3.24 -13.36 -10.67
N LEU A 252 3.46 -12.40 -9.76
CA LEU A 252 4.31 -11.24 -10.02
C LEU A 252 5.82 -11.60 -10.18
N PHE A 253 6.22 -12.75 -9.66
CA PHE A 253 7.62 -13.19 -9.61
C PHE A 253 7.95 -14.29 -10.63
N GLU A 254 7.08 -14.49 -11.61
CA GLU A 254 7.30 -15.37 -12.75
C GLU A 254 8.06 -14.63 -13.86
N PRO A 255 8.96 -15.32 -14.59
CA PRO A 255 9.67 -14.72 -15.71
C PRO A 255 8.71 -14.25 -16.81
N HIS A 256 8.64 -12.93 -17.03
CA HIS A 256 7.73 -12.35 -18.00
C HIS A 256 8.24 -12.56 -19.44
N PRO A 257 7.36 -12.77 -20.44
CA PRO A 257 7.77 -12.98 -21.83
C PRO A 257 8.65 -11.84 -22.39
N VAL A 258 8.38 -10.59 -22.00
CA VAL A 258 9.20 -9.42 -22.37
C VAL A 258 10.64 -9.57 -21.88
N GLU A 259 10.85 -10.07 -20.66
CA GLU A 259 12.19 -10.29 -20.11
C GLU A 259 12.94 -11.35 -20.92
N ARG A 260 12.24 -12.33 -21.51
CA ARG A 260 12.84 -13.29 -22.43
C ARG A 260 13.16 -12.70 -23.80
N ARG A 261 12.25 -11.87 -24.36
CA ARG A 261 12.43 -11.23 -25.67
C ARG A 261 13.57 -10.23 -25.72
N LEU A 262 13.69 -9.39 -24.69
CA LEU A 262 14.77 -8.41 -24.56
C LEU A 262 16.12 -9.06 -24.20
N GLY A 263 16.12 -10.33 -23.77
CA GLY A 263 17.30 -11.01 -23.25
C GLY A 263 17.66 -10.54 -21.85
N ALA A 264 18.95 -10.31 -21.57
CA ALA A 264 19.40 -9.95 -20.23
C ALA A 264 19.01 -8.51 -19.85
N VAL A 265 17.76 -8.30 -19.39
CA VAL A 265 17.31 -7.04 -18.78
C VAL A 265 18.17 -6.78 -17.54
N ARG A 266 18.98 -5.71 -17.59
CA ARG A 266 19.88 -5.33 -16.51
C ARG A 266 19.81 -3.84 -16.25
N PHE A 267 19.67 -3.48 -14.99
CA PHE A 267 19.74 -2.10 -14.51
C PHE A 267 20.98 -1.97 -13.63
N SER A 268 21.74 -0.90 -13.82
CA SER A 268 22.95 -0.65 -13.05
C SER A 268 22.63 -0.39 -11.58
N ASN A 269 23.66 -0.59 -10.76
CA ASN A 269 23.65 -0.25 -9.35
C ASN A 269 23.29 1.22 -9.08
N ASP A 270 23.79 2.14 -9.92
CA ASP A 270 23.50 3.57 -9.80
C ASP A 270 22.03 3.88 -10.07
N LEU A 271 21.43 3.25 -11.08
CA LEU A 271 20.00 3.41 -11.37
C LEU A 271 19.13 2.90 -10.22
N TRP A 272 19.50 1.77 -9.62
CA TRP A 272 18.78 1.26 -8.45
C TRP A 272 18.96 2.17 -7.24
N ARG A 273 20.17 2.68 -6.98
CA ARG A 273 20.42 3.65 -5.92
C ARG A 273 19.57 4.90 -6.08
N GLU A 274 19.61 5.53 -7.26
CA GLU A 274 18.80 6.70 -7.56
C GLU A 274 17.30 6.44 -7.40
N THR A 275 16.83 5.26 -7.79
CA THR A 275 15.41 4.89 -7.68
C THR A 275 15.01 4.68 -6.22
N PHE A 276 15.84 4.03 -5.42
CA PHE A 276 15.60 3.84 -3.99
C PHE A 276 15.58 5.19 -3.27
N ASP A 277 16.63 5.99 -3.43
CA ASP A 277 16.78 7.29 -2.77
C ASP A 277 15.75 8.33 -3.27
N GLY A 278 15.46 8.30 -4.58
CA GLY A 278 14.61 9.28 -5.25
C GLY A 278 13.12 8.95 -5.18
N VAL A 279 12.75 7.69 -4.96
CA VAL A 279 11.35 7.22 -4.94
C VAL A 279 11.04 6.49 -3.63
N PHE A 280 11.53 5.28 -3.43
CA PHE A 280 11.01 4.38 -2.39
C PHE A 280 11.31 4.85 -0.95
N GLU A 281 12.54 5.26 -0.67
CA GLU A 281 12.98 5.66 0.68
C GLU A 281 12.40 7.01 1.13
N ARG A 282 11.68 7.71 0.24
CA ARG A 282 11.04 9.01 0.55
C ARG A 282 9.64 8.86 1.14
N PHE A 283 9.10 7.66 1.16
CA PHE A 283 7.73 7.39 1.60
C PHE A 283 7.67 6.24 2.60
N ARG A 284 6.65 6.28 3.44
CA ARG A 284 6.26 5.12 4.26
C ARG A 284 5.24 4.30 3.50
N PHE A 285 5.37 2.99 3.55
CA PHE A 285 4.39 2.06 2.96
C PHE A 285 3.51 1.51 4.07
N CYS A 286 2.19 1.59 3.90
CA CYS A 286 1.22 1.02 4.84
C CYS A 286 0.49 -0.17 4.20
N VAL A 287 -0.04 -1.03 5.06
CA VAL A 287 -0.69 -2.29 4.66
C VAL A 287 -2.20 -2.13 4.54
N ARG A 288 -2.78 -1.13 5.21
CA ARG A 288 -4.22 -0.86 5.22
C ARG A 288 -4.49 0.51 4.60
N GLU A 289 -5.58 0.61 3.86
CA GLU A 289 -6.02 1.83 3.17
C GLU A 289 -6.37 2.97 4.14
N ALA A 290 -6.71 2.64 5.39
CA ALA A 290 -7.20 3.58 6.40
C ALA A 290 -6.10 4.30 7.21
N ASP A 291 -4.82 3.89 7.09
CA ASP A 291 -3.89 4.17 8.19
C ASP A 291 -3.22 5.56 8.14
N GLU A 292 -2.86 6.13 6.98
CA GLU A 292 -2.19 7.45 6.96
C GLU A 292 -2.33 8.20 5.62
N VAL A 293 -2.69 9.49 5.65
CA VAL A 293 -2.67 10.42 4.47
C VAL A 293 -1.25 10.56 3.86
N THR A 294 -0.25 10.17 4.64
CA THR A 294 1.18 10.38 4.40
C THR A 294 1.93 9.11 4.04
N ALA A 295 1.25 7.97 4.03
CA ALA A 295 1.78 6.70 3.58
C ALA A 295 1.26 6.35 2.19
N VAL A 296 1.99 5.48 1.51
CA VAL A 296 1.55 4.84 0.27
C VAL A 296 0.81 3.56 0.66
N ALA A 297 -0.48 3.52 0.39
CA ALA A 297 -1.36 2.38 0.66
C ALA A 297 -1.47 1.43 -0.56
N PRO A 298 -1.96 0.19 -0.39
CA PRO A 298 -2.06 -0.76 -1.50
C PRO A 298 -3.06 -0.36 -2.60
N ASP A 299 -4.11 0.42 -2.30
CA ASP A 299 -5.05 0.94 -3.31
C ASP A 299 -4.37 1.83 -4.37
N MET A 300 -3.25 2.47 -3.98
CA MET A 300 -2.37 3.20 -4.88
C MET A 300 -1.74 2.29 -5.93
N LEU A 301 -1.51 1.00 -5.64
CA LEU A 301 -1.03 0.04 -6.62
C LEU A 301 -2.02 -0.09 -7.76
N GLY A 302 -3.32 -0.23 -7.45
CA GLY A 302 -4.38 -0.26 -8.46
C GLY A 302 -4.30 0.94 -9.40
N ARG A 303 -4.21 2.14 -8.84
CA ARG A 303 -4.06 3.38 -9.62
C ARG A 303 -2.75 3.49 -10.40
N VAL A 304 -1.64 2.97 -9.86
CA VAL A 304 -0.34 2.92 -10.55
C VAL A 304 -0.43 1.96 -11.74
N PHE A 305 -0.96 0.75 -11.52
CA PHE A 305 -1.14 -0.25 -12.58
C PHE A 305 -2.10 0.23 -13.66
N GLU A 306 -3.22 0.83 -13.27
CA GLU A 306 -4.16 1.46 -14.20
C GLU A 306 -3.44 2.53 -15.00
N ARG A 307 -2.93 3.60 -14.38
CA ARG A 307 -2.41 4.78 -15.11
C ARG A 307 -1.12 4.54 -15.90
N VAL A 308 -0.40 3.45 -15.64
CA VAL A 308 0.87 3.14 -16.32
C VAL A 308 0.69 2.18 -17.50
N MET A 309 -0.37 1.37 -17.51
CA MET A 309 -0.80 0.58 -18.69
C MET A 309 -1.37 1.50 -19.76
N ASP A 310 -1.14 1.21 -21.04
CA ASP A 310 -1.75 1.97 -22.15
C ASP A 310 -3.25 1.64 -22.27
N ASP A 311 -4.08 2.60 -22.69
CA ASP A 311 -5.56 2.46 -22.71
C ASP A 311 -6.03 1.24 -23.53
N GLY A 312 -5.28 0.85 -24.57
CA GLY A 312 -5.56 -0.32 -25.40
C GLY A 312 -5.31 -1.67 -24.71
N GLU A 313 -4.30 -1.78 -23.84
CA GLU A 313 -4.03 -3.01 -23.08
C GLU A 313 -5.02 -3.18 -21.91
N ARG A 314 -5.53 -2.08 -21.34
CA ARG A 314 -6.52 -2.09 -20.25
C ARG A 314 -7.85 -2.70 -20.66
N HIS A 315 -8.41 -2.26 -21.78
CA HIS A 315 -9.69 -2.77 -22.28
C HIS A 315 -9.59 -4.22 -22.77
N ALA A 316 -8.43 -4.62 -23.30
CA ALA A 316 -8.20 -5.99 -23.74
C ALA A 316 -8.03 -6.98 -22.57
N THR A 317 -7.48 -6.54 -21.42
CA THR A 317 -7.17 -7.43 -20.28
C THR A 317 -8.17 -7.36 -19.12
N GLY A 318 -9.05 -6.35 -19.07
CA GLY A 318 -10.04 -6.21 -18.00
C GLY A 318 -9.43 -5.94 -16.62
N THR A 319 -8.22 -5.38 -16.58
CA THR A 319 -7.43 -5.19 -15.37
C THR A 319 -7.85 -3.95 -14.57
N PHE A 320 -8.97 -4.05 -13.87
CA PHE A 320 -9.45 -3.01 -12.95
C PHE A 320 -9.24 -3.43 -11.51
N TYR A 321 -8.69 -2.51 -10.70
CA TYR A 321 -8.56 -2.76 -9.28
C TYR A 321 -9.93 -2.66 -8.59
N THR A 322 -10.29 -3.69 -7.82
CA THR A 322 -11.51 -3.68 -6.99
C THR A 322 -11.17 -3.16 -5.58
N PRO A 323 -11.76 -2.04 -5.12
CA PRO A 323 -11.48 -1.47 -3.80
C PRO A 323 -11.73 -2.43 -2.62
N GLU A 324 -11.00 -2.29 -1.50
CA GLU A 324 -11.16 -3.14 -0.31
C GLU A 324 -12.60 -3.18 0.20
N SER A 325 -13.32 -2.04 0.16
CA SER A 325 -14.72 -1.95 0.58
C SER A 325 -15.65 -2.86 -0.23
N VAL A 326 -15.44 -2.96 -1.55
CA VAL A 326 -16.23 -3.82 -2.44
C VAL A 326 -15.88 -5.28 -2.18
N VAL A 327 -14.60 -5.61 -2.02
CA VAL A 327 -14.17 -6.98 -1.68
C VAL A 327 -14.75 -7.41 -0.34
N ARG A 328 -14.71 -6.55 0.69
CA ARG A 328 -15.34 -6.83 1.98
C ARG A 328 -16.83 -7.05 1.84
N GLN A 329 -17.53 -6.17 1.12
CA GLN A 329 -18.97 -6.34 0.89
C GLN A 329 -19.29 -7.69 0.22
N MET A 330 -18.49 -8.10 -0.77
CA MET A 330 -18.66 -9.40 -1.44
C MET A 330 -18.40 -10.58 -0.49
N VAL A 331 -17.38 -10.47 0.37
CA VAL A 331 -17.05 -11.49 1.36
C VAL A 331 -18.12 -11.56 2.45
N ASP A 332 -18.56 -10.43 2.97
CA ASP A 332 -19.59 -10.34 3.99
C ASP A 332 -20.92 -10.91 3.46
N ALA A 333 -21.32 -10.53 2.24
CA ALA A 333 -22.49 -11.09 1.57
C ALA A 333 -22.39 -12.60 1.29
N ALA A 334 -21.17 -13.12 1.08
CA ALA A 334 -20.94 -14.56 0.90
C ALA A 334 -20.92 -15.33 2.23
N LEU A 335 -20.62 -14.66 3.34
CA LEU A 335 -20.55 -15.24 4.68
C LEU A 335 -21.85 -15.06 5.48
N GLU A 336 -22.75 -14.18 5.05
CA GLU A 336 -24.09 -14.08 5.63
C GLU A 336 -24.87 -15.38 5.40
N PRO A 337 -25.24 -16.12 6.48
CA PRO A 337 -26.11 -17.27 6.32
C PRO A 337 -27.47 -16.76 5.85
N GLY A 338 -27.88 -17.21 4.66
CA GLY A 338 -29.22 -16.90 4.14
C GLY A 338 -30.29 -17.21 5.20
N PRO A 339 -31.36 -16.41 5.29
CA PRO A 339 -32.39 -16.60 6.29
C PRO A 339 -32.95 -18.03 6.19
N PRO A 340 -33.25 -18.70 7.32
CA PRO A 340 -33.81 -20.04 7.29
C PRO A 340 -35.14 -20.03 6.53
N GLY A 341 -35.15 -20.57 5.31
CA GLY A 341 -36.35 -20.70 4.48
C GLY A 341 -36.42 -19.89 3.19
N ALA A 342 -35.35 -19.21 2.75
CA ALA A 342 -35.36 -18.59 1.41
C ALA A 342 -35.27 -19.65 0.30
N PRO A 343 -36.18 -19.65 -0.71
CA PRO A 343 -36.06 -20.53 -1.87
C PRO A 343 -34.82 -20.13 -2.68
N CYS A 344 -34.01 -21.13 -3.03
CA CYS A 344 -32.81 -20.97 -3.86
C CYS A 344 -33.15 -20.34 -5.22
N GLY A 345 -33.07 -19.02 -5.30
CA GLY A 345 -33.23 -18.25 -6.53
C GLY A 345 -31.89 -17.66 -6.97
N GLY A 346 -31.31 -18.22 -8.02
CA GLY A 346 -30.60 -17.42 -9.01
C GLY A 346 -29.12 -17.08 -8.82
N PHE A 347 -28.33 -17.81 -8.03
CA PHE A 347 -26.88 -17.90 -8.27
C PHE A 347 -26.43 -19.34 -8.03
N GLY A 348 -25.90 -19.96 -9.09
CA GLY A 348 -25.66 -21.40 -9.19
C GLY A 348 -24.80 -21.94 -8.06
N CYS A 349 -25.37 -22.88 -7.31
CA CYS A 349 -24.64 -23.70 -6.37
C CYS A 349 -23.67 -24.59 -7.17
N TRP A 350 -22.36 -24.38 -6.96
CA TRP A 350 -21.32 -25.21 -7.54
C TRP A 350 -21.33 -26.55 -6.81
N THR A 351 -21.97 -27.57 -7.39
CA THR A 351 -21.89 -28.95 -6.91
C THR A 351 -20.57 -29.56 -7.35
N PRO A 352 -19.68 -29.98 -6.43
CA PRO A 352 -18.52 -30.77 -6.83
C PRO A 352 -19.01 -32.14 -7.33
N PRO A 353 -18.36 -32.74 -8.35
CA PRO A 353 -18.77 -34.04 -8.86
C PRO A 353 -18.57 -35.10 -7.77
N ARG A 354 -19.64 -35.85 -7.46
CA ARG A 354 -19.63 -36.96 -6.50
C ARG A 354 -18.70 -38.08 -6.99
N GLY A 355 -17.54 -38.21 -6.36
CA GLY A 355 -16.81 -39.49 -6.30
C GLY A 355 -17.47 -40.42 -5.27
N PRO A 356 -17.30 -41.75 -5.39
CA PRO A 356 -18.11 -42.71 -4.64
C PRO A 356 -17.85 -42.65 -3.14
N GLU A 357 -18.95 -42.58 -2.40
CA GLU A 357 -19.05 -42.52 -0.95
C GLU A 357 -18.28 -43.66 -0.27
N ARG A 358 -17.40 -43.32 0.67
CA ARG A 358 -17.06 -44.21 1.79
C ARG A 358 -17.57 -43.54 3.05
N SER A 359 -18.61 -44.16 3.61
CA SER A 359 -19.23 -43.83 4.88
C SER A 359 -18.23 -43.95 6.03
N CYS A 360 -18.17 -42.95 6.89
CA CYS A 360 -17.69 -43.07 8.26
C CYS A 360 -18.51 -42.11 9.13
N SER A 361 -19.65 -42.62 9.60
CA SER A 361 -20.42 -42.06 10.70
C SER A 361 -19.71 -42.39 12.02
N GLY A 362 -19.43 -41.36 12.82
CA GLY A 362 -18.93 -41.52 14.19
C GLY A 362 -18.85 -40.16 14.91
N PRO A 363 -19.48 -39.99 16.09
CA PRO A 363 -19.60 -38.69 16.74
C PRO A 363 -18.29 -38.27 17.43
N TRP A 364 -17.91 -37.01 17.24
CA TRP A 364 -16.82 -36.35 17.95
C TRP A 364 -17.09 -36.32 19.45
N ARG A 365 -16.27 -37.04 20.23
CA ARG A 365 -16.19 -36.92 21.68
C ARG A 365 -14.75 -36.53 22.03
N GLY A 366 -14.58 -35.31 22.54
CA GLY A 366 -13.29 -34.80 22.98
C GLY A 366 -12.88 -35.36 24.34
N SER A 367 -11.58 -35.54 24.56
CA SER A 367 -10.86 -35.17 25.78
C SER A 367 -9.39 -35.58 25.70
N ARG A 368 -8.60 -34.86 26.49
CA ARG A 368 -7.14 -34.83 26.65
C ARG A 368 -6.58 -36.19 27.06
N GLU A 369 -5.31 -36.48 26.73
CA GLU A 369 -4.18 -36.59 27.68
C GLU A 369 -2.95 -37.25 27.01
N SER A 370 -1.79 -37.04 27.63
CA SER A 370 -0.41 -37.32 27.26
C SER A 370 0.00 -38.76 26.87
N ALA A 371 1.00 -38.90 25.99
CA ALA A 371 2.29 -39.61 26.22
C ALA A 371 2.89 -40.20 24.91
N ARG A 372 4.18 -39.93 24.67
CA ARG A 372 5.09 -40.69 23.77
C ARG A 372 5.57 -41.98 24.48
N PRO A 373 6.37 -42.89 23.86
CA PRO A 373 6.56 -43.27 22.45
C PRO A 373 6.52 -44.81 22.22
N SER A 374 6.36 -45.27 20.96
CA SER A 374 6.89 -46.58 20.55
C SER A 374 6.96 -46.72 19.02
N SER A 375 8.18 -46.97 18.53
CA SER A 375 8.51 -47.40 17.16
C SER A 375 7.83 -48.73 16.78
N PRO A 376 7.70 -49.03 15.47
CA PRO A 376 8.55 -50.12 14.96
C PRO A 376 9.16 -49.88 13.57
N ARG A 377 10.30 -50.56 13.38
CA ARG A 377 11.05 -50.80 12.14
C ARG A 377 10.16 -51.41 11.05
N VAL A 378 10.34 -51.02 9.78
CA VAL A 378 10.40 -51.97 8.64
C VAL A 378 11.36 -51.42 7.55
N THR A 379 12.28 -52.32 7.21
CA THR A 379 13.31 -52.47 6.17
C THR A 379 13.28 -51.69 4.84
N ARG A 380 14.49 -51.26 4.43
CA ARG A 380 14.93 -50.97 3.05
C ARG A 380 15.08 -52.24 2.21
N PRO A 381 15.10 -52.13 0.87
CA PRO A 381 16.03 -52.88 0.03
C PRO A 381 17.08 -51.97 -0.63
N ARG A 382 18.27 -52.55 -0.86
CA ARG A 382 19.47 -51.96 -1.44
C ARG A 382 19.47 -52.06 -2.98
N ALA A 383 20.21 -51.12 -3.56
CA ALA A 383 20.66 -50.93 -4.93
C ALA A 383 21.18 -52.16 -5.71
N ALA A 384 21.12 -52.04 -7.04
CA ALA A 384 22.16 -52.51 -7.96
C ALA A 384 22.37 -51.47 -9.08
N ALA A 385 23.63 -51.17 -9.36
CA ALA A 385 24.14 -50.32 -10.42
C ALA A 385 24.81 -51.21 -11.48
N CYS A 386 24.83 -50.79 -12.74
CA CYS A 386 25.86 -51.17 -13.71
C CYS A 386 26.02 -50.08 -14.79
N ALA A 387 27.28 -49.79 -15.11
CA ALA A 387 27.76 -48.86 -16.13
C ALA A 387 28.10 -49.60 -17.45
N GLY A 388 28.29 -48.88 -18.55
CA GLY A 388 29.12 -49.35 -19.69
C GLY A 388 28.67 -49.01 -21.12
N THR A 389 29.22 -47.92 -21.65
CA THR A 389 29.92 -47.78 -22.97
C THR A 389 29.49 -48.55 -24.24
N SER A 390 29.17 -47.75 -25.27
CA SER A 390 29.67 -47.73 -26.67
C SER A 390 29.66 -48.96 -27.60
N SER A 391 29.36 -48.64 -28.86
CA SER A 391 29.77 -49.27 -30.14
C SER A 391 28.81 -50.27 -30.79
N GLY A 392 28.70 -50.19 -32.13
CA GLY A 392 28.35 -51.34 -32.96
C GLY A 392 27.25 -51.16 -34.00
N THR A 393 27.60 -50.49 -35.11
CA THR A 393 26.92 -50.48 -36.42
C THR A 393 26.67 -51.88 -36.99
N THR A 394 25.50 -52.12 -37.60
CA THR A 394 25.24 -52.83 -38.89
C THR A 394 23.72 -52.83 -39.12
N CYS A 395 23.16 -52.03 -40.04
CA CYS A 395 23.08 -52.20 -41.50
C CYS A 395 22.16 -53.35 -41.94
N SER A 396 20.99 -53.01 -42.48
CA SER A 396 20.46 -53.60 -43.72
C SER A 396 19.30 -52.76 -44.28
N ALA A 397 19.35 -52.59 -45.60
CA ALA A 397 18.64 -51.64 -46.42
C ALA A 397 17.22 -52.08 -46.78
N LEU A 398 16.39 -51.11 -47.16
CA LEU A 398 15.33 -51.25 -48.15
C LEU A 398 15.28 -49.94 -48.95
N THR A 399 15.83 -50.02 -50.17
CA THR A 399 15.64 -49.22 -51.40
C THR A 399 15.69 -47.70 -51.36
#